data_AF-A0A7W1T9J4-F1
#
_entry.id   AF-A0A7W1T9J4-F1
#
_cell.length_a   1.000
_cell.length_b   1.000
_cell.length_c   1.000
_cell.angle_alpha   90.00
_cell.angle_beta   90.00
_cell.angle_gamma   90.00
#
_symmetry.space_group_name_H-M   'P 1'
#
loop_
_entity.id
_entity.type
_entity.pdbx_description
1 polymer ?
#
loop_
_entity_poly.entity_id
_entity_poly.type
_entity_poly.pdbx_seq_one_letter_code
_entity_poly.pdbx_strand_id
1 'polypeptide(L)'
;MSKQQTAKRKLITATNPSSPIAEQFKTLRAGIHFSSVDREYRSILVTSPEPESGKSTVSANLAICYAKQGNKTLLIDADMRKPTSHRTFGIHYNIGLSDVLTNTGADLQDILHQTEIDNLTILTSGTMVPNPNELLASKKMEQLIKRFTEEYDQIIIDTPPILASSDALVLTPYVEGAIVVLRS
;
A
#
# COMPACT_ATOMS: atom_id res chain seq x y z
N MET A 1 13.47 3.16 29.67
CA MET A 1 12.65 2.73 28.52
C MET A 1 12.54 3.89 27.55
N SER A 2 13.42 3.97 26.55
CA SER A 2 13.41 5.10 25.60
C SER A 2 12.34 4.89 24.53
N LYS A 3 11.36 5.80 24.47
CA LYS A 3 10.47 5.94 23.31
C LYS A 3 11.35 6.28 22.09
N GLN A 4 11.62 5.30 21.23
CA GLN A 4 12.18 5.59 19.91
C GLN A 4 11.09 6.29 19.09
N GLN A 5 11.13 7.62 19.03
CA GLN A 5 10.40 8.40 18.04
C GLN A 5 10.88 7.93 16.66
N THR A 6 10.04 7.16 15.97
CA THR A 6 10.33 6.70 14.63
C THR A 6 10.23 7.91 13.70
N ALA A 7 11.37 8.36 13.16
CA ALA A 7 11.39 9.51 12.26
C ALA A 7 10.52 9.22 11.02
N LYS A 8 9.43 9.98 10.85
CA LYS A 8 8.53 9.92 9.70
C LYS A 8 9.34 10.15 8.42
N ARG A 9 9.23 9.25 7.44
CA ARG A 9 9.94 9.43 6.15
C ARG A 9 9.36 10.65 5.44
N LYS A 10 10.23 11.49 4.87
CA LYS A 10 9.80 12.64 4.05
C LYS A 10 9.36 12.13 2.68
N LEU A 11 8.05 12.04 2.47
CA LEU A 11 7.46 11.72 1.17
C LEU A 11 7.39 12.99 0.33
N ILE A 12 8.07 13.00 -0.82
CA ILE A 12 8.28 14.22 -1.60
C ILE A 12 6.97 14.80 -2.14
N THR A 13 6.00 13.95 -2.48
CA THR A 13 4.68 14.39 -2.95
C THR A 13 3.86 15.05 -1.84
N ALA A 14 4.18 14.78 -0.57
CA ALA A 14 3.64 15.51 0.59
C ALA A 14 4.43 16.79 0.86
N THR A 15 5.76 16.69 0.99
CA THR A 15 6.61 17.78 1.50
C THR A 15 6.98 18.85 0.47
N ASN A 16 7.09 18.49 -0.80
CA ASN A 16 7.39 19.43 -1.90
C ASN A 16 6.62 19.03 -3.18
N PRO A 17 5.31 19.31 -3.24
CA PRO A 17 4.41 18.82 -4.29
C PRO A 17 4.68 19.39 -5.69
N SER A 18 5.44 20.48 -5.79
CA SER A 18 5.83 21.13 -7.05
C SER A 18 7.27 20.82 -7.47
N SER A 19 7.95 19.92 -6.74
CA SER A 19 9.30 19.49 -7.12
C SER A 19 9.29 18.67 -8.42
N PRO A 20 10.39 18.69 -9.19
CA PRO A 20 10.51 17.83 -10.38
C PRO A 20 10.29 16.35 -10.08
N ILE A 21 10.67 15.88 -8.88
CA ILE A 21 10.45 14.49 -8.45
C ILE A 21 8.96 14.22 -8.19
N ALA A 22 8.24 15.16 -7.55
CA ALA A 22 6.80 15.02 -7.36
C ALA A 22 6.04 15.01 -8.70
N GLU A 23 6.49 15.78 -9.70
CA GLU A 23 5.94 15.71 -11.05
C GLU A 23 6.10 14.32 -11.68
N GLN A 24 7.21 13.60 -11.42
CA GLN A 24 7.37 12.22 -11.92
C GLN A 24 6.29 11.28 -11.37
N PHE A 25 5.89 11.43 -10.10
CA PHE A 25 4.79 10.64 -9.54
C PHE A 25 3.42 11.04 -10.12
N LYS A 26 3.22 12.31 -10.45
CA LYS A 26 2.00 12.76 -11.16
C LYS A 26 1.95 12.19 -12.58
N THR A 27 3.09 12.15 -13.27
CA THR A 27 3.23 11.51 -14.59
C THR A 27 2.95 10.01 -14.50
N LEU A 28 3.49 9.31 -13.49
CA LEU A 28 3.18 7.89 -13.26
C LEU A 28 1.67 7.67 -13.08
N ARG A 29 1.01 8.45 -12.21
CA ARG A 29 -0.44 8.40 -12.00
C ARG A 29 -1.22 8.66 -13.29
N ALA A 30 -0.83 9.68 -14.06
CA ALA A 30 -1.46 9.98 -15.34
C ALA A 30 -1.28 8.83 -16.35
N GLY A 31 -0.09 8.24 -16.42
CA GLY A 31 0.20 7.08 -17.27
C GLY A 31 -0.68 5.88 -16.94
N ILE A 32 -0.90 5.60 -15.66
CA ILE A 32 -1.82 4.55 -15.21
C ILE A 32 -3.24 4.84 -15.70
N HIS A 33 -3.73 6.08 -15.53
CA HIS A 33 -5.06 6.48 -16.00
C HIS A 33 -5.19 6.36 -17.54
N PHE A 34 -4.15 6.75 -18.30
CA PHE A 34 -4.18 6.64 -19.76
C PHE A 34 -4.01 5.20 -20.27
N SER A 35 -3.38 4.30 -19.51
CA SER A 35 -3.33 2.86 -19.87
C SER A 35 -4.69 2.17 -19.76
N SER A 36 -5.69 2.83 -19.18
CA SER A 36 -6.94 2.25 -18.71
C SER A 36 -8.11 2.53 -19.68
N VAL A 37 -7.86 2.42 -21.00
CA VAL A 37 -8.74 2.87 -22.11
C VAL A 37 -10.20 2.46 -21.94
N ASP A 38 -10.47 1.24 -21.48
CA ASP A 38 -11.83 0.69 -21.31
C ASP A 38 -12.13 0.22 -19.87
N ARG A 39 -11.21 0.40 -18.93
CA ARG A 39 -11.34 -0.11 -17.55
C ARG A 39 -10.58 0.76 -16.59
N GLU A 40 -11.21 1.17 -15.49
CA GLU A 40 -10.53 1.88 -14.41
C GLU A 40 -9.79 0.88 -13.49
N TYR A 41 -8.52 1.15 -13.19
CA TYR A 41 -7.70 0.34 -12.27
C TYR A 41 -7.88 0.82 -10.82
N ARG A 42 -8.92 0.36 -10.13
CA ARG A 42 -9.20 0.74 -8.74
C ARG A 42 -8.29 0.04 -7.73
N SER A 43 -7.71 -1.11 -8.06
CA SER A 43 -6.71 -1.77 -7.21
C SER A 43 -5.43 -2.10 -7.96
N ILE A 44 -4.31 -1.60 -7.44
CA ILE A 44 -2.99 -1.72 -8.06
C ILE A 44 -2.00 -2.28 -7.06
N LEU A 45 -1.39 -3.40 -7.43
CA LEU A 45 -0.26 -3.99 -6.71
C LEU A 45 1.05 -3.33 -7.14
N VAL A 46 1.93 -3.04 -6.19
CA VAL A 46 3.28 -2.54 -6.43
C VAL A 46 4.28 -3.52 -5.88
N THR A 47 5.19 -3.99 -6.72
CA THR A 47 6.26 -4.93 -6.36
C THR A 47 7.58 -4.52 -7.03
N SER A 48 8.64 -5.30 -6.81
CA SER A 48 9.93 -5.19 -7.49
C SER A 48 10.55 -6.58 -7.67
N PRO A 49 11.53 -6.76 -8.57
CA PRO A 49 12.28 -8.02 -8.64
C PRO A 49 13.05 -8.28 -7.35
N GLU A 50 13.73 -7.24 -6.84
CA GLU A 50 14.68 -7.34 -5.73
C GLU A 50 14.31 -6.43 -4.55
N PRO A 51 14.76 -6.76 -3.32
CA PRO A 51 14.65 -5.87 -2.16
C PRO A 51 15.26 -4.49 -2.42
N GLU A 52 14.85 -3.49 -1.63
CA GLU A 52 15.45 -2.15 -1.64
C GLU A 52 15.39 -1.39 -2.98
N SER A 53 14.51 -1.82 -3.90
CA SER A 53 14.27 -1.15 -5.19
C SER A 53 13.44 0.14 -5.09
N GLY A 54 13.06 0.57 -3.88
CA GLY A 54 12.24 1.77 -3.68
C GLY A 54 10.73 1.56 -3.83
N LYS A 55 10.25 0.32 -4.00
CA LYS A 55 8.81 -0.02 -4.16
C LYS A 55 7.89 0.68 -3.15
N SER A 56 8.19 0.59 -1.85
CA SER A 56 7.38 1.20 -0.79
C SER A 56 7.34 2.71 -0.86
N THR A 57 8.44 3.34 -1.30
CA THR A 57 8.49 4.79 -1.55
C THR A 57 7.60 5.15 -2.74
N VAL A 58 7.64 4.35 -3.81
CA VAL A 58 6.76 4.54 -4.97
C VAL A 58 5.31 4.38 -4.59
N SER A 59 4.94 3.31 -3.89
CA SER A 59 3.57 3.06 -3.40
C SER A 59 3.03 4.22 -2.58
N ALA A 60 3.82 4.70 -1.60
CA ALA A 60 3.40 5.80 -0.73
C ALA A 60 3.24 7.13 -1.48
N ASN A 61 4.18 7.50 -2.36
CA ASN A 61 4.08 8.75 -3.11
C ASN A 61 2.95 8.71 -4.15
N LEU A 62 2.74 7.55 -4.78
CA LEU A 62 1.63 7.34 -5.71
C LEU A 62 0.27 7.45 -5.01
N ALA A 63 0.12 6.83 -3.83
CA ALA A 63 -1.10 6.95 -3.03
C ALA A 63 -1.41 8.42 -2.67
N ILE A 64 -0.38 9.19 -2.29
CA ILE A 64 -0.55 10.64 -2.04
C ILE A 64 -0.97 11.40 -3.29
N CYS A 65 -0.43 11.05 -4.47
CA CYS A 65 -0.81 11.69 -5.72
C CYS A 65 -2.29 11.47 -6.06
N TYR A 66 -2.83 10.27 -5.81
CA TYR A 66 -4.27 10.00 -5.96
C TYR A 66 -5.09 10.77 -4.92
N ALA A 67 -4.72 10.69 -3.64
CA ALA A 67 -5.42 11.35 -2.55
C ALA A 67 -5.55 12.87 -2.74
N LYS A 68 -4.45 13.51 -3.18
CA LYS A 68 -4.41 14.96 -3.47
C LYS A 68 -5.26 15.40 -4.66
N GLN A 69 -5.77 14.46 -5.46
CA GLN A 69 -6.72 14.77 -6.54
C GLN A 69 -8.18 14.56 -6.14
N GLY A 70 -8.43 14.18 -4.88
CA GLY A 70 -9.78 13.98 -4.37
C GLY A 70 -10.20 12.51 -4.32
N ASN A 71 -9.42 11.58 -4.85
CA ASN A 71 -9.73 10.15 -4.77
C ASN A 71 -9.61 9.68 -3.32
N LYS A 72 -10.66 9.07 -2.79
CA LYS A 72 -10.61 8.34 -1.52
C LYS A 72 -9.65 7.15 -1.69
N THR A 73 -8.45 7.27 -1.14
CA THR A 73 -7.32 6.39 -1.42
C THR A 73 -6.94 5.55 -0.20
N LEU A 74 -6.78 4.24 -0.41
CA LEU A 74 -6.26 3.30 0.58
C LEU A 74 -4.86 2.81 0.18
N LEU A 75 -3.89 2.94 1.07
CA LEU A 75 -2.60 2.26 0.95
C LEU A 75 -2.55 1.05 1.89
N ILE A 76 -2.37 -0.14 1.34
CA ILE A 76 -2.23 -1.40 2.07
C ILE A 76 -0.77 -1.83 2.07
N ASP A 77 -0.19 -2.06 3.26
CA ASP A 77 1.12 -2.68 3.42
C ASP A 77 0.97 -4.20 3.53
N ALA A 78 1.03 -4.89 2.40
CA ALA A 78 0.99 -6.34 2.32
C ALA A 78 2.38 -6.99 2.43
N ASP A 79 3.44 -6.21 2.65
CA ASP A 79 4.78 -6.73 2.98
C ASP A 79 4.86 -7.04 4.48
N MET A 80 4.23 -8.15 4.89
CA MET A 80 4.26 -8.64 6.27
C MET A 80 5.64 -9.15 6.71
N ARG A 81 6.60 -9.25 5.79
CA ARG A 81 7.98 -9.71 6.07
C ARG A 81 8.87 -8.55 6.49
N LYS A 82 8.79 -7.43 5.78
CA LYS A 82 9.57 -6.22 6.05
C LYS A 82 8.69 -4.97 5.96
N PRO A 83 7.67 -4.83 6.83
CA PRO A 83 6.72 -3.73 6.72
C PRO A 83 7.39 -2.37 6.91
N THR A 84 6.92 -1.37 6.16
CA THR A 84 7.52 -0.03 6.17
C THR A 84 6.53 1.12 6.26
N SER A 85 5.24 0.89 6.02
CA SER A 85 4.18 1.91 6.05
C SER A 85 4.09 2.62 7.40
N HIS A 86 4.06 1.86 8.50
CA HIS A 86 3.94 2.39 9.85
C HIS A 86 5.05 3.42 10.17
N ARG A 87 6.31 3.13 9.81
CA ARG A 87 7.42 4.09 9.97
C ARG A 87 7.30 5.28 9.01
N THR A 88 6.84 5.00 7.79
CA THR A 88 6.71 6.01 6.74
C THR A 88 5.68 7.08 7.14
N PHE A 89 4.57 6.68 7.75
CA PHE A 89 3.47 7.58 8.12
C PHE A 89 3.45 7.96 9.61
N GLY A 90 4.29 7.36 10.46
CA GLY A 90 4.33 7.63 11.90
C GLY A 90 3.19 6.98 12.68
N ILE A 91 2.72 5.81 12.23
CA ILE A 91 1.60 5.07 12.81
C ILE A 91 2.14 4.04 13.82
N HIS A 92 1.45 3.87 14.95
CA HIS A 92 1.78 2.84 15.93
C HIS A 92 1.48 1.42 15.40
N TYR A 93 2.49 0.54 15.42
CA TYR A 93 2.48 -0.81 14.84
C TYR A 93 1.88 -1.85 15.81
N ASN A 94 0.57 -1.84 16.05
CA ASN A 94 -0.02 -2.85 16.96
C ASN A 94 -1.01 -3.79 16.27
N ILE A 95 -1.75 -3.32 15.27
CA ILE A 95 -2.81 -4.07 14.60
C ILE A 95 -2.89 -3.65 13.12
N GLY A 96 -3.23 -4.58 12.23
CA GLY A 96 -3.33 -4.31 10.81
C GLY A 96 -3.85 -5.49 9.99
N LEU A 97 -3.35 -5.63 8.76
CA LEU A 97 -3.83 -6.59 7.78
C LEU A 97 -3.80 -8.03 8.30
N SER A 98 -2.68 -8.46 8.89
CA SER A 98 -2.54 -9.83 9.39
C SER A 98 -3.53 -10.15 10.53
N ASP A 99 -3.81 -9.19 11.41
CA ASP A 99 -4.73 -9.35 12.54
C ASP A 99 -6.18 -9.53 12.05
N VAL A 100 -6.59 -8.76 11.02
CA VAL A 100 -7.87 -8.99 10.37
C VAL A 100 -7.89 -10.34 9.68
N LEU A 101 -6.86 -10.73 8.94
CA LEU A 101 -6.86 -12.02 8.23
C LEU A 101 -6.85 -13.23 9.17
N THR A 102 -6.34 -13.09 10.40
CA THR A 102 -6.27 -14.16 11.41
C THR A 102 -7.48 -14.24 12.35
N ASN A 103 -8.51 -13.40 12.16
CA ASN A 103 -9.72 -13.35 12.99
C ASN A 103 -9.46 -13.07 14.48
N THR A 104 -8.50 -12.21 14.82
CA THR A 104 -8.23 -11.85 16.23
C THR A 104 -9.33 -10.99 16.87
N GLY A 105 -10.43 -10.72 16.15
CA GLY A 105 -11.56 -9.91 16.63
C GLY A 105 -11.37 -8.40 16.48
N ALA A 106 -10.31 -7.95 15.80
CA ALA A 106 -10.11 -6.53 15.48
C ALA A 106 -11.19 -6.02 14.51
N ASP A 107 -11.82 -4.89 14.84
CA ASP A 107 -12.71 -4.20 13.92
C ASP A 107 -11.89 -3.58 12.77
N LEU A 108 -12.45 -3.59 11.57
CA LEU A 108 -11.86 -2.95 10.40
C LEU A 108 -11.68 -1.45 10.62
N GLN A 109 -12.53 -0.79 11.41
CA GLN A 109 -12.37 0.64 11.70
C GLN A 109 -11.15 0.93 12.59
N ASP A 110 -10.76 -0.02 13.44
CA ASP A 110 -9.64 0.17 14.38
C ASP A 110 -8.27 0.03 13.72
N ILE A 111 -8.22 -0.67 12.57
CA ILE A 111 -6.97 -0.93 11.82
C ILE A 111 -6.77 0.00 10.61
N LEU A 112 -7.77 0.84 10.30
CA LEU A 112 -7.70 1.81 9.20
C LEU A 112 -7.26 3.17 9.75
N HIS A 113 -6.05 3.59 9.40
CA HIS A 113 -5.46 4.80 9.94
C HIS A 113 -5.61 5.97 8.97
N GLN A 114 -6.38 6.98 9.38
CA GLN A 114 -6.38 8.27 8.69
C GLN A 114 -5.02 8.95 8.82
N THR A 115 -4.61 9.67 7.78
CA THR A 115 -3.35 10.44 7.79
C THR A 115 -3.62 11.94 7.84
N GLU A 116 -2.55 12.73 8.00
CA GLU A 116 -2.58 14.19 7.82
C GLU A 116 -2.83 14.61 6.36
N ILE A 117 -2.86 13.67 5.43
CA ILE A 117 -3.12 13.92 4.00
C ILE A 117 -4.58 13.56 3.76
N ASP A 118 -5.37 14.58 3.37
CA ASP A 118 -6.78 14.40 3.05
C ASP A 118 -6.98 13.28 2.02
N ASN A 119 -8.05 12.50 2.22
CA ASN A 119 -8.42 11.34 1.40
C ASN A 119 -7.43 10.17 1.41
N LEU A 120 -6.43 10.14 2.30
CA LEU A 120 -5.49 9.02 2.41
C LEU A 120 -5.67 8.24 3.72
N THR A 121 -6.09 6.99 3.58
CA THR A 121 -6.12 5.98 4.64
C THR A 121 -4.99 4.98 4.47
N ILE A 122 -4.40 4.51 5.57
CA ILE A 122 -3.36 3.47 5.59
C ILE A 122 -3.87 2.24 6.33
N LEU A 123 -3.70 1.07 5.72
CA LEU A 123 -3.77 -0.22 6.38
C LEU A 123 -2.34 -0.77 6.52
N THR A 124 -1.83 -0.83 7.75
CA THR A 124 -0.51 -1.41 8.01
C THR A 124 -0.53 -2.94 7.91
N SER A 125 0.64 -3.57 7.87
CA SER A 125 0.75 -5.03 7.78
C SER A 125 0.16 -5.78 8.98
N GLY A 126 0.09 -5.13 10.14
CA GLY A 126 -0.26 -5.76 11.41
C GLY A 126 0.87 -6.61 11.99
N THR A 127 0.52 -7.44 12.97
CA THR A 127 1.43 -8.32 13.71
C THR A 127 2.20 -9.27 12.79
N MET A 128 3.47 -9.56 13.13
CA MET A 128 4.28 -10.51 12.38
C MET A 128 3.69 -11.92 12.49
N VAL A 129 3.55 -12.59 11.35
CA VAL A 129 2.95 -13.93 11.25
C VAL A 129 3.92 -14.92 10.61
N PRO A 130 3.86 -16.21 10.96
CA PRO A 130 4.79 -17.22 10.42
C PRO A 130 4.58 -17.48 8.92
N ASN A 131 3.33 -17.47 8.44
CA ASN A 131 2.97 -17.82 7.07
C ASN A 131 2.19 -16.69 6.36
N PRO A 132 2.82 -15.56 5.99
CA PRO A 132 2.14 -14.47 5.29
C PRO A 132 1.42 -14.91 4.00
N ASN A 133 2.06 -15.79 3.22
CA ASN A 133 1.56 -16.22 1.92
C ASN A 133 0.16 -16.84 1.99
N GLU A 134 -0.07 -17.73 2.98
CA GLU A 134 -1.35 -18.42 3.16
C GLU A 134 -2.48 -17.44 3.51
N LEU A 135 -2.18 -16.43 4.33
CA LEU A 135 -3.15 -15.40 4.69
C LEU A 135 -3.49 -14.53 3.47
N LEU A 136 -2.48 -14.12 2.71
CA LEU A 136 -2.68 -13.31 1.50
C LEU A 136 -3.42 -14.08 0.40
N ALA A 137 -3.22 -15.39 0.31
CA ALA A 137 -3.92 -16.27 -0.64
C ALA A 137 -5.35 -16.62 -0.20
N SER A 138 -5.76 -16.26 1.01
CA SER A 138 -7.05 -16.69 1.57
C SER A 138 -8.26 -16.03 0.89
N LYS A 139 -9.41 -16.73 0.93
CA LYS A 139 -10.72 -16.14 0.56
C LYS A 139 -11.05 -14.88 1.36
N LYS A 140 -10.53 -14.79 2.59
CA LYS A 140 -10.74 -13.61 3.43
C LYS A 140 -10.02 -12.38 2.86
N MET A 141 -8.83 -12.55 2.29
CA MET A 141 -8.11 -11.47 1.61
C MET A 141 -8.83 -11.03 0.33
N GLU A 142 -9.33 -11.97 -0.46
CA GLU A 142 -10.17 -11.68 -1.64
C GLU A 142 -11.40 -10.85 -1.27
N GLN A 143 -12.15 -11.28 -0.25
CA GLN A 143 -13.32 -10.56 0.25
C GLN A 143 -12.97 -9.17 0.79
N LEU A 144 -11.82 -9.05 1.45
CA LEU A 144 -11.35 -7.78 2.01
C LEU A 144 -11.01 -6.78 0.89
N ILE A 145 -10.28 -7.20 -0.15
CA ILE A 145 -9.99 -6.34 -1.30
C ILE A 145 -11.29 -5.94 -2.00
N LYS A 146 -12.22 -6.88 -2.22
CA LYS A 146 -13.51 -6.59 -2.85
C LYS A 146 -14.32 -5.57 -2.06
N ARG A 147 -14.35 -5.70 -0.73
CA ARG A 147 -15.01 -4.71 0.13
C ARG A 147 -14.34 -3.34 0.00
N PHE A 148 -13.02 -3.28 0.00
CA PHE A 148 -12.33 -2.00 -0.14
C PHE A 148 -12.53 -1.36 -1.51
N THR A 149 -12.68 -2.11 -2.60
CA THR A 149 -12.95 -1.54 -3.93
C THR A 149 -14.36 -0.96 -4.07
N GLU A 150 -15.27 -1.32 -3.15
CA GLU A 150 -16.59 -0.69 -3.01
C GLU A 150 -16.53 0.61 -2.17
N GLU A 151 -15.56 0.73 -1.26
CA GLU A 151 -15.44 1.83 -0.31
C GLU A 151 -14.42 2.92 -0.70
N TYR A 152 -13.46 2.60 -1.56
CA TYR A 152 -12.35 3.46 -1.97
C TYR A 152 -12.27 3.59 -3.49
N ASP A 153 -11.96 4.79 -3.97
CA ASP A 153 -11.78 5.08 -5.39
C ASP A 153 -10.45 4.50 -5.91
N GLN A 154 -9.43 4.45 -5.05
CA GLN A 154 -8.12 3.90 -5.40
C GLN A 154 -7.51 3.11 -4.23
N ILE A 155 -7.01 1.92 -4.53
CA ILE A 155 -6.27 1.05 -3.61
C ILE A 155 -4.89 0.80 -4.19
N ILE A 156 -3.86 1.11 -3.39
CA ILE A 156 -2.45 0.81 -3.69
C ILE A 156 -1.99 -0.25 -2.69
N ILE A 157 -1.39 -1.34 -3.18
CA ILE A 157 -0.96 -2.47 -2.35
C ILE A 157 0.56 -2.62 -2.48
N ASP A 158 1.30 -2.24 -1.44
CA ASP A 158 2.74 -2.48 -1.35
C ASP A 158 3.00 -3.94 -0.98
N THR A 159 3.80 -4.64 -1.78
CA THR A 159 4.06 -6.08 -1.62
C THR A 159 5.56 -6.36 -1.53
N PRO A 160 6.00 -7.53 -1.03
CA PRO A 160 7.42 -7.86 -1.05
C PRO A 160 7.93 -8.08 -2.49
N PRO A 161 9.26 -8.15 -2.68
CA PRO A 161 9.83 -8.41 -4.00
C PRO A 161 9.43 -9.78 -4.55
N ILE A 162 9.03 -9.83 -5.82
CA ILE A 162 8.41 -11.00 -6.46
C ILE A 162 9.37 -12.18 -6.65
N LEU A 163 10.68 -11.93 -6.77
CA LEU A 163 11.68 -13.01 -6.86
C LEU A 163 12.11 -13.54 -5.48
N ALA A 164 11.89 -12.75 -4.42
CA ALA A 164 12.23 -13.15 -3.06
C ALA A 164 11.08 -13.91 -2.38
N SER A 165 9.84 -13.75 -2.86
CA SER A 165 8.65 -14.35 -2.27
C SER A 165 7.48 -14.40 -3.25
N SER A 166 6.66 -15.45 -3.14
CA SER A 166 5.39 -15.60 -3.87
C SER A 166 4.24 -14.75 -3.32
N ASP A 167 4.44 -13.97 -2.25
CA ASP A 167 3.37 -13.19 -1.60
C ASP A 167 2.73 -12.15 -2.55
N ALA A 168 3.51 -11.54 -3.44
CA ALA A 168 2.97 -10.64 -4.47
C ALA A 168 2.15 -11.41 -5.53
N LEU A 169 2.60 -12.61 -5.91
CA LEU A 169 1.93 -13.43 -6.93
C LEU A 169 0.54 -13.87 -6.49
N VAL A 170 0.37 -14.29 -5.24
CA VAL A 170 -0.93 -14.77 -4.74
C VAL A 170 -2.00 -13.69 -4.66
N LEU A 171 -1.60 -12.41 -4.66
CA LEU A 171 -2.52 -11.26 -4.68
C LEU A 171 -2.96 -10.87 -6.10
N THR A 172 -2.24 -11.29 -7.14
CA THR A 172 -2.53 -10.92 -8.53
C THR A 172 -3.96 -11.25 -8.99
N PRO A 173 -4.61 -12.34 -8.56
CA PRO A 173 -6.00 -12.61 -8.96
C PRO A 173 -7.02 -11.65 -8.35
N TYR A 174 -6.65 -10.93 -7.28
CA TYR A 174 -7.55 -10.08 -6.52
C TYR A 174 -7.43 -8.59 -6.88
N VAL A 175 -6.49 -8.24 -7.75
CA VAL A 175 -6.19 -6.85 -8.13
C VAL A 175 -6.39 -6.61 -9.62
N GLU A 176 -6.54 -5.36 -10.02
CA GLU A 176 -6.85 -5.00 -11.41
C GLU A 176 -5.61 -4.65 -12.22
N GLY A 177 -4.52 -4.26 -11.57
CA GLY A 177 -3.24 -3.93 -12.21
C GLY A 177 -2.04 -4.20 -11.31
N ALA A 178 -0.85 -4.25 -11.93
CA ALA A 178 0.41 -4.39 -11.22
C ALA A 178 1.47 -3.43 -11.79
N ILE A 179 2.28 -2.86 -10.90
CA ILE A 179 3.45 -2.03 -11.20
C ILE A 179 4.68 -2.76 -10.68
N VAL A 180 5.67 -2.94 -11.56
CA VAL A 180 6.98 -3.50 -11.19
C VAL A 180 8.00 -2.38 -11.18
N VAL A 181 8.52 -2.08 -9.98
CA VAL A 181 9.55 -1.06 -9.77
C VAL A 181 10.92 -1.67 -10.01
N LEU A 182 11.65 -1.13 -10.98
CA LEU A 182 13.02 -1.51 -11.30
C LEU A 182 14.01 -0.50 -10.72
N ARG A 183 15.14 -1.00 -10.24
CA ARG A 183 16.28 -0.17 -9.83
C ARG A 183 17.28 -0.09 -10.98
N SER A 184 17.67 1.11 -11.35
CA SER A 184 18.76 1.40 -12.30
C SER A 184 20.08 1.66 -11.58
#